data_AF-A0AAV4EWF2-F1
#
_entry.id   AF-A0AAV4EWF2-F1
#
_cell.length_a   1.000
_cell.length_b   1.000
_cell.length_c   1.000
_cell.angle_alpha   90.00
_cell.angle_beta   90.00
_cell.angle_gamma   90.00
#
_symmetry.space_group_name_H-M   'P 1'
#
loop_
_entity.id
_entity.type
_entity.pdbx_description
1 polymer ?
#
loop_
_entity_poly.entity_id
_entity_poly.type
_entity_poly.pdbx_seq_one_letter_code
_entity_poly.pdbx_strand_id
1 'polypeptide(L)'
;MELGATSLRPPIMDFENGNIAANWRRWSQNMQLLLSGPLMDKTEEQKFSYFLIYIGQAGRDIYNTWDIAEGDKKLDILFQRFQTYCRPKNNVTMARFKFNSRKQKMGENIDQCVTDLRLLANDCEFGELKDSLIRDRIICDTNDSRVREKLLQEHNPPLDKAIEIARSMEATK
;
A
#
# COMPACT_ATOMS: atom_id res chain seq x y z
N MET A 1 -2.81 41.11 -21.60
CA MET A 1 -1.97 40.41 -20.61
C MET A 1 -2.52 39.01 -20.50
N GLU A 2 -1.87 38.06 -21.16
CA GLU A 2 -2.36 36.69 -21.29
C GLU A 2 -2.39 36.01 -19.93
N LEU A 3 -3.57 35.54 -19.51
CA LEU A 3 -3.70 34.63 -18.38
C LEU A 3 -3.16 33.28 -18.85
N GLY A 4 -1.90 33.00 -18.51
CA GLY A 4 -1.30 31.68 -18.65
C GLY A 4 -2.07 30.66 -17.84
N ALA A 5 -3.08 30.04 -18.45
CA ALA A 5 -3.78 28.90 -17.90
C ALA A 5 -2.79 27.75 -17.84
N THR A 6 -2.13 27.61 -16.68
CA THR A 6 -1.33 26.43 -16.38
C THR A 6 -2.28 25.25 -16.40
N SER A 7 -2.28 24.51 -17.50
CA SER A 7 -3.05 23.29 -17.72
C SER A 7 -2.57 22.22 -16.74
N LEU A 8 -3.04 22.33 -15.50
CA LEU A 8 -2.88 21.29 -14.49
C LEU A 8 -3.73 20.12 -14.96
N ARG A 9 -3.08 19.10 -15.52
CA ARG A 9 -3.74 17.86 -15.91
C ARG A 9 -4.30 17.24 -14.63
N PRO A 10 -5.63 17.17 -14.45
CA PRO A 10 -6.17 16.69 -13.19
C PRO A 10 -5.89 15.19 -13.05
N PRO A 11 -5.65 14.71 -11.83
CA PRO A 11 -5.50 13.28 -11.58
C PRO A 11 -6.82 12.60 -11.92
N ILE A 12 -6.81 11.62 -12.81
CA ILE A 12 -7.98 10.78 -13.11
C ILE A 12 -7.89 9.54 -12.23
N MET A 13 -8.92 9.28 -11.43
CA MET A 13 -9.01 8.07 -10.63
C MET A 13 -9.41 6.90 -11.53
N ASP A 14 -8.61 5.84 -11.52
CA ASP A 14 -8.92 4.59 -12.21
C ASP A 14 -9.54 3.60 -11.22
N PHE A 15 -10.85 3.37 -11.35
CA PHE A 15 -11.62 2.43 -10.54
C PHE A 15 -11.69 1.02 -11.14
N GLU A 16 -11.30 0.84 -12.40
CA GLU A 16 -11.57 -0.38 -13.17
C GLU A 16 -10.31 -1.24 -13.36
N ASN A 17 -9.14 -0.61 -13.54
CA ASN A 17 -7.91 -1.31 -13.88
C ASN A 17 -6.90 -1.34 -12.73
N GLY A 18 -6.26 -2.50 -12.56
CA GLY A 18 -5.18 -2.66 -11.58
C GLY A 18 -5.65 -2.70 -10.13
N ASN A 19 -4.75 -2.33 -9.21
CA ASN A 19 -5.06 -2.31 -7.78
C ASN A 19 -5.75 -0.99 -7.41
N ILE A 20 -7.07 -1.04 -7.20
CA ILE A 20 -7.91 0.12 -6.83
C ILE A 20 -7.35 0.86 -5.60
N ALA A 21 -6.82 0.16 -4.61
CA ALA A 21 -6.25 0.78 -3.42
C ALA A 21 -4.96 1.55 -3.72
N ALA A 22 -4.10 1.00 -4.58
CA ALA A 22 -2.89 1.69 -5.04
C ALA A 22 -3.23 2.88 -5.94
N ASN A 23 -4.24 2.75 -6.81
CA ASN A 23 -4.76 3.85 -7.62
C ASN A 23 -5.28 4.98 -6.74
N TRP A 24 -6.10 4.64 -5.75
CA TRP A 24 -6.65 5.58 -4.78
C TRP A 24 -5.56 6.29 -4.00
N ARG A 25 -4.55 5.58 -3.50
CA ARG A 25 -3.41 6.19 -2.79
C ARG A 25 -2.69 7.23 -3.65
N ARG A 26 -2.41 6.92 -4.92
CA ARG A 26 -1.77 7.87 -5.85
C ARG A 26 -2.67 9.06 -6.15
N TRP A 27 -3.95 8.79 -6.45
CA TRP A 27 -4.91 9.83 -6.79
C TRP A 27 -5.18 10.78 -5.62
N SER A 28 -5.43 10.25 -4.43
CA SER A 28 -5.71 11.03 -3.22
C SER A 28 -4.53 11.91 -2.83
N GLN A 29 -3.30 11.42 -2.95
CA GLN A 29 -2.09 12.23 -2.75
C GLN A 29 -2.05 13.43 -3.72
N ASN A 30 -2.29 13.19 -5.02
CA ASN A 30 -2.32 14.28 -6.01
C ASN A 30 -3.45 15.28 -5.73
N MET A 31 -4.63 14.78 -5.32
CA MET A 31 -5.74 15.65 -4.95
C MET A 31 -5.41 16.53 -3.74
N GLN A 32 -4.74 15.97 -2.72
CA GLN A 32 -4.27 16.74 -1.57
C GLN A 32 -3.28 17.85 -1.98
N LEU A 33 -2.36 17.57 -2.92
CA LEU A 33 -1.44 18.57 -3.46
C LEU A 33 -2.17 19.69 -4.22
N LEU A 34 -3.24 19.37 -4.96
CA LEU A 34 -4.07 20.39 -5.60
C LEU A 34 -4.76 21.27 -4.56
N LEU A 35 -5.28 20.67 -3.49
CA LEU A 35 -5.99 21.35 -2.41
C LEU A 35 -5.09 22.24 -1.55
N SER A 36 -3.83 21.87 -1.36
CA SER A 36 -2.84 22.65 -0.59
C SER A 36 -2.02 23.63 -1.42
N GLY A 37 -2.04 23.51 -2.76
CA GLY A 37 -1.38 24.44 -3.67
C GLY A 37 -2.40 25.19 -4.54
N PRO A 38 -2.61 24.81 -5.81
CA PRO A 38 -3.46 25.57 -6.76
C PRO A 38 -4.88 25.93 -6.30
N LEU A 39 -5.46 25.15 -5.38
CA LEU A 39 -6.81 25.36 -4.85
C LEU A 39 -6.81 25.83 -3.39
N MET A 40 -5.68 26.23 -2.82
CA MET A 40 -5.55 26.55 -1.39
C MET A 40 -6.52 27.64 -0.94
N ASP A 41 -6.73 28.67 -1.78
CA ASP A 41 -7.59 29.83 -1.48
C ASP A 41 -9.08 29.59 -1.77
N LYS A 42 -9.45 28.39 -2.21
CA LYS A 42 -10.85 28.05 -2.49
C LYS A 42 -11.62 27.74 -1.20
N THR A 43 -12.91 28.07 -1.21
CA THR A 43 -13.82 27.71 -0.10
C THR A 43 -13.93 26.19 0.03
N GLU A 44 -14.38 25.70 1.18
CA GLU A 44 -14.60 24.27 1.38
C GLU A 44 -15.58 23.68 0.36
N GLU A 45 -16.67 24.40 0.06
CA GLU A 45 -17.67 24.01 -0.94
C GLU A 45 -17.09 23.94 -2.36
N GLN A 46 -16.21 24.89 -2.72
CA GLN A 46 -15.48 24.85 -4.00
C GLN A 46 -14.53 23.65 -4.04
N LYS A 47 -13.77 23.39 -2.97
CA LYS A 47 -12.86 22.24 -2.86
C LYS A 47 -13.60 20.91 -2.96
N PHE A 48 -14.77 20.81 -2.32
CA PHE A 48 -15.68 19.67 -2.42
C PHE A 48 -16.11 19.45 -3.88
N SER A 49 -16.50 20.53 -4.56
CA SER A 49 -16.89 20.47 -5.97
C SER A 49 -15.73 20.03 -6.87
N TYR A 50 -14.52 20.59 -6.67
CA TYR A 50 -13.32 20.18 -7.41
C TYR A 50 -12.98 18.70 -7.19
N PHE A 51 -13.14 18.19 -5.96
CA PHE A 51 -12.94 16.77 -5.68
C PHE A 51 -13.87 15.90 -6.54
N LEU A 52 -15.18 16.20 -6.56
CA LEU A 52 -16.15 15.45 -7.35
C LEU A 52 -15.95 15.59 -8.87
N ILE A 53 -15.43 16.72 -9.32
CA ILE A 53 -15.04 16.91 -10.73
C ILE A 53 -13.87 15.98 -11.08
N TYR A 54 -12.80 16.00 -10.28
CA TYR A 54 -11.56 15.30 -10.57
C TYR A 54 -11.59 13.79 -10.29
N ILE A 55 -12.48 13.31 -9.40
CA ILE A 55 -12.63 11.87 -9.20
C ILE A 55 -13.28 11.16 -10.39
N GLY A 56 -13.85 11.91 -11.33
CA GLY A 56 -14.41 11.40 -12.57
C GLY A 56 -15.82 10.83 -12.41
N GLN A 57 -16.39 10.36 -13.52
CA GLN A 57 -17.79 9.93 -13.57
C GLN A 57 -18.05 8.71 -12.68
N ALA A 58 -17.21 7.67 -12.76
CA ALA A 58 -17.35 6.47 -11.93
C ALA A 58 -17.32 6.81 -10.43
N GLY A 59 -16.46 7.75 -10.01
CA GLY A 59 -16.43 8.24 -8.64
C GLY A 59 -17.71 8.96 -8.23
N ARG A 60 -18.27 9.80 -9.11
CA ARG A 60 -19.57 10.46 -8.86
C ARG A 60 -20.72 9.47 -8.79
N ASP A 61 -20.72 8.43 -9.61
CA ASP A 61 -21.73 7.37 -9.56
C ASP A 61 -21.68 6.63 -8.21
N ILE A 62 -20.47 6.31 -7.71
CA ILE A 62 -20.26 5.75 -6.37
C ILE A 62 -20.77 6.72 -5.29
N TYR A 63 -20.42 8.00 -5.37
CA TYR A 63 -20.86 9.03 -4.43
C TYR A 63 -22.40 9.12 -4.38
N ASN A 64 -23.07 9.03 -5.53
CA ASN A 64 -24.54 9.07 -5.62
C ASN A 64 -25.23 7.84 -4.99
N THR A 65 -24.49 6.77 -4.68
CA THR A 65 -25.03 5.63 -3.91
C THR A 65 -25.02 5.84 -2.39
N TRP A 66 -24.42 6.93 -1.91
CA TRP A 66 -24.30 7.21 -0.49
C TRP A 66 -25.40 8.14 0.00
N ASP A 67 -26.08 7.75 1.07
CA ASP A 67 -26.92 8.67 1.85
C ASP A 67 -26.03 9.58 2.70
N ILE A 68 -25.72 10.77 2.18
CA ILE A 68 -24.95 11.80 2.87
C ILE A 68 -25.91 12.91 3.29
N ALA A 69 -26.02 13.14 4.60
CA ALA A 69 -26.78 14.26 5.13
C ALA A 69 -26.13 15.59 4.71
N GLU A 70 -26.93 16.64 4.54
CA GLU A 70 -26.44 17.95 4.10
C GLU A 70 -25.31 18.50 4.98
N GLY A 71 -25.38 18.26 6.29
CA GLY A 71 -24.35 18.68 7.26
C GLY A 71 -23.02 17.90 7.18
N ASP A 72 -22.99 16.79 6.46
CA ASP A 72 -21.83 15.90 6.29
C ASP A 72 -21.15 16.06 4.92
N LYS A 73 -21.57 17.05 4.11
CA LYS A 73 -20.92 17.42 2.85
C LYS A 73 -19.60 18.15 3.09
N LYS A 74 -18.65 17.42 3.64
CA LYS A 74 -17.31 17.90 3.99
C LYS A 74 -16.26 17.10 3.24
N LEU A 75 -15.14 17.75 2.98
CA LEU A 75 -14.07 17.18 2.18
C LEU A 75 -13.43 15.96 2.87
N ASP A 76 -13.29 16.00 4.19
CA ASP A 76 -12.76 14.90 4.99
C ASP A 76 -13.64 13.64 4.91
N ILE A 77 -14.98 13.81 4.94
CA ILE A 77 -15.94 12.72 4.77
C ILE A 77 -15.80 12.06 3.39
N LEU A 78 -15.61 12.86 2.32
CA LEU A 78 -15.34 12.31 0.98
C LEU A 78 -14.07 11.45 0.97
N PHE A 79 -12.96 11.99 1.49
CA PHE A 79 -11.71 11.22 1.56
C PHE A 79 -11.88 9.91 2.36
N GLN A 80 -12.57 9.94 3.49
CA GLN A 80 -12.80 8.75 4.32
C GLN A 80 -13.69 7.70 3.62
N ARG A 81 -14.79 8.12 3.01
CA ARG A 81 -15.72 7.23 2.31
C ARG A 81 -15.07 6.58 1.09
N PHE A 82 -14.35 7.36 0.27
CA PHE A 82 -13.62 6.80 -0.86
C PHE A 82 -12.43 5.94 -0.42
N GLN A 83 -11.71 6.32 0.65
CA GLN A 83 -10.66 5.46 1.22
C GLN A 83 -11.22 4.11 1.68
N THR A 84 -12.45 4.08 2.20
CA THR A 84 -13.14 2.85 2.61
C THR A 84 -13.59 2.04 1.40
N TYR A 85 -14.18 2.70 0.39
CA TYR A 85 -14.62 2.04 -0.85
C TYR A 85 -13.45 1.44 -1.64
N CYS A 86 -12.37 2.22 -1.79
CA CYS A 86 -11.16 1.84 -2.50
C CYS A 86 -10.20 1.01 -1.64
N ARG A 87 -10.51 0.81 -0.35
CA ARG A 87 -9.79 -0.15 0.48
C ARG A 87 -9.81 -1.47 -0.28
N PRO A 88 -8.66 -2.13 -0.45
CA PRO A 88 -8.67 -3.31 -1.27
C PRO A 88 -9.63 -4.30 -0.61
N LYS A 89 -10.56 -4.84 -1.40
CA LYS A 89 -11.13 -6.16 -1.11
C LYS A 89 -9.99 -7.16 -1.32
N ASN A 90 -8.91 -7.01 -0.56
CA ASN A 90 -7.79 -7.91 -0.61
C ASN A 90 -8.40 -9.26 -0.31
N ASN A 91 -8.32 -10.17 -1.27
CA ASN A 91 -8.49 -11.56 -0.95
C ASN A 91 -7.27 -11.89 -0.06
N VAL A 92 -7.42 -11.62 1.24
CA VAL A 92 -6.37 -11.81 2.24
C VAL A 92 -5.87 -13.24 2.16
N THR A 93 -6.76 -14.20 1.86
CA THR A 93 -6.40 -15.59 1.58
C THR A 93 -5.44 -15.71 0.40
N MET A 94 -5.69 -15.03 -0.73
CA MET A 94 -4.78 -15.00 -1.88
C MET A 94 -3.45 -14.30 -1.55
N ALA A 95 -3.47 -13.18 -0.83
CA ALA A 95 -2.26 -12.47 -0.43
C ALA A 95 -1.39 -13.36 0.48
N ARG A 96 -2.00 -13.98 1.50
CA ARG A 96 -1.35 -14.94 2.40
C ARG A 96 -0.88 -16.19 1.66
N PHE A 97 -1.62 -16.66 0.67
CA PHE A 97 -1.18 -17.76 -0.19
C PHE A 97 0.09 -17.39 -0.96
N LYS A 98 0.16 -16.21 -1.58
CA LYS A 98 1.37 -15.73 -2.28
C LYS A 98 2.55 -15.58 -1.32
N PHE A 99 2.33 -14.99 -0.14
CA PHE A 99 3.34 -14.85 0.91
C PHE A 99 3.88 -16.22 1.35
N ASN A 100 3.00 -17.16 1.68
CA ASN A 100 3.38 -18.50 2.15
C ASN A 100 3.95 -19.40 1.04
N SER A 101 3.73 -19.06 -0.23
CA SER A 101 4.29 -19.76 -1.38
C SER A 101 5.64 -19.19 -1.83
N ARG A 102 6.10 -18.08 -1.24
CA ARG A 102 7.38 -17.46 -1.56
C ARG A 102 8.52 -18.31 -1.01
N LYS A 103 9.41 -18.76 -1.90
CA LYS A 103 10.64 -19.49 -1.54
C LYS A 103 11.87 -18.79 -2.07
N GLN A 104 13.00 -18.80 -1.33
CA GLN A 104 14.25 -18.18 -1.80
C GLN A 104 14.64 -18.81 -3.15
N LYS A 105 14.83 -18.00 -4.19
CA LYS A 105 15.20 -18.52 -5.52
C LYS A 105 16.67 -18.96 -5.52
N MET A 106 17.03 -19.87 -6.42
CA MET A 106 18.44 -20.21 -6.61
C MET A 106 19.23 -18.98 -7.03
N GLY A 107 20.33 -18.69 -6.33
CA GLY A 107 21.18 -17.51 -6.56
C GLY A 107 20.62 -16.18 -6.03
N GLU A 108 19.42 -16.18 -5.43
CA GLU A 108 18.88 -14.99 -4.76
C GLU A 108 19.48 -14.82 -3.38
N ASN A 109 19.96 -13.62 -3.06
CA ASN A 109 20.50 -13.32 -1.73
C ASN A 109 19.39 -13.05 -0.71
N ILE A 110 19.74 -13.05 0.57
CA ILE A 110 18.74 -12.87 1.63
C ILE A 110 18.03 -11.52 1.55
N ASP A 111 18.73 -10.45 1.17
CA ASP A 111 18.16 -9.10 1.11
C ASP A 111 17.06 -8.97 0.05
N GLN A 112 17.26 -9.60 -1.11
CA GLN A 112 16.26 -9.70 -2.17
C GLN A 112 15.04 -10.50 -1.69
N CYS A 113 15.27 -11.65 -1.06
CA CYS A 113 14.20 -12.49 -0.52
C CYS A 113 13.37 -11.75 0.54
N VAL A 114 14.03 -11.07 1.48
CA VAL A 114 13.39 -10.29 2.55
C VAL A 114 12.61 -9.10 2.00
N THR A 115 13.16 -8.43 0.98
CA THR A 115 12.46 -7.32 0.30
C THR A 115 11.14 -7.81 -0.29
N ASP A 116 11.15 -8.93 -1.02
CA ASP A 116 9.94 -9.51 -1.58
C ASP A 116 8.94 -9.95 -0.49
N LEU A 117 9.41 -10.58 0.59
CA LEU A 117 8.56 -10.98 1.72
C LEU A 117 7.90 -9.77 2.38
N ARG A 118 8.63 -8.66 2.58
CA ARG A 118 8.10 -7.40 3.12
C ARG A 118 7.03 -6.81 2.20
N LEU A 119 7.23 -6.87 0.89
CA LEU A 119 6.26 -6.40 -0.10
C LEU A 119 4.98 -7.25 -0.07
N LEU A 120 5.10 -8.58 -0.09
CA LEU A 120 3.96 -9.50 -0.04
C LEU A 120 3.17 -9.38 1.27
N ALA A 121 3.87 -9.17 2.40
CA ALA A 121 3.23 -9.05 3.70
C ALA A 121 2.34 -7.81 3.85
N ASN A 122 2.54 -6.76 3.03
CA ASN A 122 1.72 -5.54 3.08
C ASN A 122 0.24 -5.80 2.78
N ASP A 123 -0.07 -6.83 1.99
CA ASP A 123 -1.44 -7.18 1.60
C ASP A 123 -2.06 -8.28 2.48
N CYS A 124 -1.32 -8.80 3.46
CA CYS A 124 -1.70 -10.00 4.23
C CYS A 124 -2.47 -9.72 5.52
N GLU A 125 -2.63 -8.45 5.92
CA GLU A 125 -3.24 -8.04 7.19
C GLU A 125 -2.67 -8.80 8.40
N PHE A 126 -1.34 -8.89 8.50
CA PHE A 126 -0.67 -9.57 9.62
C PHE A 126 -0.58 -8.72 10.90
N GLY A 127 -0.78 -7.40 10.82
CA GLY A 127 -0.64 -6.50 11.96
C GLY A 127 0.72 -6.64 12.64
N GLU A 128 0.71 -6.71 13.97
CA GLU A 128 1.93 -6.84 14.81
C GLU A 128 2.74 -8.12 14.54
N LEU A 129 2.14 -9.14 13.90
CA LEU A 129 2.81 -10.41 13.58
C LEU A 129 3.65 -10.35 12.29
N LYS A 130 3.64 -9.22 11.58
CA LYS A 130 4.30 -9.09 10.28
C LYS A 130 5.76 -9.54 10.32
N ASP A 131 6.54 -9.03 11.28
CA ASP A 131 7.98 -9.28 11.33
C ASP A 131 8.31 -10.71 11.78
N SER A 132 7.55 -11.26 12.73
CA SER A 132 7.71 -12.65 13.14
C SER A 132 7.40 -13.62 12.00
N LEU A 133 6.35 -13.34 11.21
CA LEU A 133 5.98 -14.20 10.08
C LEU A 133 7.00 -14.12 8.94
N ILE A 134 7.60 -12.96 8.68
CA ILE A 134 8.70 -12.82 7.72
C ILE A 134 9.91 -13.64 8.19
N ARG A 135 10.28 -13.54 9.47
CA ARG A 135 11.36 -14.35 10.05
C ARG A 135 11.08 -15.84 9.89
N ASP A 136 9.87 -16.28 10.18
CA ASP A 136 9.51 -17.69 10.08
C ASP A 136 9.58 -18.19 8.62
N ARG A 137 9.33 -17.31 7.62
CA ARG A 137 9.57 -17.61 6.20
C ARG A 137 11.04 -17.72 5.85
N ILE A 138 11.90 -16.87 6.40
CA ILE A 138 13.35 -17.00 6.22
C ILE A 138 13.82 -18.39 6.71
N ILE A 139 13.36 -18.82 7.88
CA ILE A 139 13.75 -20.11 8.48
C ILE A 139 13.28 -21.29 7.61
N CYS A 140 12.01 -21.28 7.19
CA CYS A 140 11.46 -22.39 6.42
C CYS A 140 12.05 -22.46 5.01
N ASP A 141 12.17 -21.34 4.32
CA ASP A 141 12.33 -21.30 2.88
C ASP A 141 13.72 -20.82 2.40
N THR A 142 14.69 -20.71 3.32
CA THR A 142 16.10 -20.44 2.95
C THR A 142 16.74 -21.63 2.22
N ASN A 143 17.62 -21.31 1.26
CA ASN A 143 18.45 -22.26 0.52
C ASN A 143 19.73 -22.66 1.28
N ASP A 144 20.06 -22.03 2.41
CA ASP A 144 21.23 -22.40 3.24
C ASP A 144 20.77 -23.10 4.53
N SER A 145 21.05 -24.40 4.64
CA SER A 145 20.70 -25.17 5.84
C SER A 145 21.39 -24.64 7.10
N ARG A 146 22.59 -24.06 6.98
CA ARG A 146 23.34 -23.51 8.11
C ARG A 146 22.67 -22.27 8.68
N VAL A 147 22.05 -21.45 7.81
CA VAL A 147 21.22 -20.31 8.23
C VAL A 147 20.02 -20.82 9.02
N ARG A 148 19.30 -21.81 8.50
CA ARG A 148 18.16 -22.43 9.18
C ARG A 148 18.55 -22.98 10.55
N GLU A 149 19.62 -23.78 10.63
CA GLU A 149 20.11 -24.37 11.87
C GLU A 149 20.47 -23.31 12.90
N LYS A 150 21.21 -22.26 12.49
CA LYS A 150 21.60 -21.18 13.39
C LYS A 150 20.41 -20.42 13.92
N LEU A 151 19.43 -20.09 13.08
CA LEU A 151 18.22 -19.39 13.49
C LEU A 151 17.33 -20.22 14.41
N LEU A 152 17.27 -21.55 14.23
CA LEU A 152 16.51 -22.44 15.10
C LEU A 152 17.13 -22.60 16.50
N GLN A 153 18.42 -22.29 16.67
CA GLN A 153 19.08 -22.26 17.98
C GLN A 153 18.83 -20.94 18.73
N GLU A 154 18.39 -19.89 18.04
CA GLU A 154 18.09 -18.59 18.65
C GLU A 154 16.72 -18.62 19.33
N HIS A 155 16.65 -18.14 20.57
CA HIS A 155 15.38 -18.06 21.32
C HIS A 155 14.56 -16.83 20.89
N ASN A 156 13.72 -17.00 19.85
CA ASN A 156 12.81 -15.97 19.31
C ASN A 156 13.55 -14.67 18.88
N PRO A 157 14.52 -14.73 17.95
CA PRO A 157 15.26 -13.55 17.53
C PRO A 157 14.34 -12.54 16.82
N PRO A 158 14.56 -11.22 16.97
CA PRO A 158 13.87 -10.23 16.15
C PRO A 158 14.26 -10.38 14.67
N LEU A 159 13.42 -9.89 13.76
CA LEU A 159 13.63 -10.02 12.32
C LEU A 159 15.00 -9.49 11.87
N ASP A 160 15.41 -8.33 12.36
CA ASP A 160 16.70 -7.73 11.97
C ASP A 160 17.89 -8.62 12.35
N LYS A 161 17.88 -9.21 13.55
CA LYS A 161 18.90 -10.19 13.96
C LYS A 161 18.90 -11.42 13.05
N ALA A 162 17.72 -11.91 12.66
CA ALA A 162 17.63 -13.06 11.75
C ALA A 162 18.22 -12.75 10.37
N ILE A 163 18.00 -11.54 9.86
CA ILE A 163 18.56 -11.05 8.60
C ILE A 163 20.09 -10.94 8.70
N GLU A 164 20.61 -10.38 9.80
CA GLU A 164 22.07 -10.26 10.03
C GLU A 164 22.77 -11.62 10.08
N ILE A 165 22.17 -12.59 10.77
CA ILE A 165 22.67 -13.98 10.80
C ILE A 165 22.72 -14.54 9.37
N ALA A 166 21.62 -14.43 8.62
CA ALA A 166 21.55 -14.93 7.26
C ALA A 166 22.59 -14.29 6.34
N ARG A 167 22.73 -12.95 6.38
CA ARG A 167 23.76 -12.20 5.62
C ARG A 167 25.17 -12.66 5.96
N SER A 168 25.48 -12.82 7.26
CA SER A 168 26.80 -13.23 7.72
C SER A 168 27.17 -14.63 7.20
N MET A 169 26.20 -15.54 7.20
CA MET A 169 26.39 -16.90 6.70
C MET A 169 26.56 -16.93 5.17
N GLU A 170 25.81 -16.10 4.43
CA GLU A 170 25.98 -15.94 2.97
C GLU A 170 27.38 -15.41 2.62
N ALA A 171 27.95 -14.50 3.40
CA ALA A 171 29.31 -13.97 3.18
C ALA A 171 30.43 -15.00 3.42
N THR A 172 30.13 -16.08 4.14
CA THR A 172 31.06 -17.18 4.46
C THR A 172 30.79 -18.46 3.67
N LYS A 173 29.99 -18.38 2.59
CA LYS A 173 29.79 -19.48 1.64
C LYS A 173 31.02 -19.76 0.79
#